data_AF-A0A7W0UJ13-F1
#
_entry.id   AF-A0A7W0UJ13-F1
#
_cell.length_a   1.000
_cell.length_b   1.000
_cell.length_c   1.000
_cell.angle_alpha   90.00
_cell.angle_beta   90.00
_cell.angle_gamma   90.00
#
_symmetry.space_group_name_H-M   'P 1'
#
loop_
_entity.id
_entity.type
_entity.pdbx_description
1 polymer ?
#
loop_
_entity_poly.entity_id
_entity_poly.type
_entity_poly.pdbx_seq_one_letter_code
_entity_poly.pdbx_strand_id
1 'polypeptide(L)'
;MIFGAGVVAARRAGAAELVDPRPWATGAIKDVFEAYPGIGTLLPAMGYSDAQRRDLAATINSSDADAVVIATPIDLRKVCDITKPAVRVTYELEDAGEPTLSGLLTERLGLVAP
;
A
#
# COMPACT_ATOMS: atom_id res chain seq x y z
N MET A 1 10.08 3.08 6.11
CA MET A 1 10.47 2.07 5.10
C MET A 1 10.13 2.63 3.73
N ILE A 2 11.06 2.59 2.78
CA ILE A 2 10.88 3.16 1.42
C ILE A 2 10.31 2.14 0.40
N PHE A 3 9.90 0.96 0.87
CA PHE A 3 9.51 -0.16 0.04
C PHE A 3 8.42 -0.98 0.76
N GLY A 4 7.51 -1.56 -0.01
CA GLY A 4 6.40 -2.38 0.47
C GLY A 4 5.71 -3.08 -0.68
N ALA A 5 4.66 -3.85 -0.40
CA ALA A 5 3.97 -4.69 -1.39
C ALA A 5 3.50 -3.92 -2.64
N GLY A 6 3.01 -2.69 -2.47
CA GLY A 6 2.62 -1.83 -3.60
C GLY A 6 3.78 -1.49 -4.53
N VAL A 7 4.95 -1.20 -3.98
CA VAL A 7 6.16 -0.92 -4.78
C VAL A 7 6.63 -2.16 -5.52
N VAL A 8 6.64 -3.32 -4.84
CA VAL A 8 6.97 -4.61 -5.47
C VAL A 8 6.03 -4.85 -6.66
N ALA A 9 4.72 -4.71 -6.44
CA ALA A 9 3.71 -4.98 -7.45
C ALA A 9 3.81 -4.02 -8.64
N ALA A 10 3.97 -2.72 -8.39
CA ALA A 10 4.14 -1.71 -9.44
C ALA A 10 5.37 -2.01 -10.32
N ARG A 11 6.51 -2.33 -9.69
CA ARG A 11 7.74 -2.70 -10.42
C ARG A 11 7.59 -3.98 -11.23
N ARG A 12 7.00 -5.03 -10.65
CA ARG A 12 6.74 -6.30 -11.36
C ARG A 12 5.79 -6.12 -12.55
N ALA A 13 4.86 -5.18 -12.46
CA ALA A 13 3.94 -4.83 -13.54
C ALA A 13 4.55 -3.89 -14.60
N GLY A 14 5.81 -3.47 -14.45
CA GLY A 14 6.49 -2.62 -15.42
C GLY A 14 6.12 -1.14 -15.34
N ALA A 15 5.68 -0.65 -14.17
CA ALA A 15 5.47 0.79 -13.98
C ALA A 15 6.76 1.57 -14.27
N ALA A 16 6.65 2.65 -15.06
CA ALA A 16 7.79 3.46 -15.46
C ALA A 16 8.47 4.15 -14.26
N GLU A 17 7.67 4.68 -13.33
CA GLU A 17 8.14 5.32 -12.11
C GLU A 17 7.10 5.29 -10.99
N LEU A 18 7.50 5.73 -9.79
CA LEU A 18 6.59 6.01 -8.69
C LEU A 18 6.46 7.53 -8.55
N VAL A 19 5.23 8.04 -8.64
CA VAL A 19 4.92 9.45 -8.44
C VAL A 19 5.14 9.84 -6.97
N ASP A 20 5.88 10.93 -6.73
CA ASP A 20 5.98 11.54 -5.40
C ASP A 20 4.72 12.38 -5.13
N PRO A 21 3.83 12.00 -4.21
CA PRO A 21 2.56 12.70 -4.01
C PRO A 21 2.70 14.05 -3.29
N ARG A 22 3.88 14.39 -2.75
CA ARG A 22 4.10 15.59 -1.91
C ARG A 22 3.67 16.91 -2.55
N PRO A 23 3.87 17.17 -3.86
CA PRO A 23 3.39 18.40 -4.50
C PRO A 23 1.87 18.59 -4.42
N TRP A 24 1.11 17.51 -4.24
CA TRP A 24 -0.36 17.50 -4.16
C TRP A 24 -0.90 17.20 -2.78
N ALA A 25 -0.03 17.01 -1.77
CA ALA A 25 -0.45 16.68 -0.42
C ALA A 25 -1.18 17.87 0.23
N THR A 26 -2.39 17.61 0.73
CA THR A 26 -3.22 18.61 1.42
C THR A 26 -3.62 18.16 2.82
N GLY A 27 -3.95 19.12 3.69
CA GLY A 27 -4.47 18.85 5.03
C GLY A 27 -3.60 17.86 5.82
N ALA A 28 -4.23 16.87 6.43
CA ALA A 28 -3.55 15.90 7.29
C ALA A 28 -2.46 15.09 6.58
N ILE A 29 -2.52 14.94 5.24
CA ILE A 29 -1.50 14.23 4.48
C ILE A 29 -0.21 15.06 4.40
N LYS A 30 -0.34 16.38 4.20
CA LYS A 30 0.80 17.29 4.22
C LYS A 30 1.49 17.26 5.58
N ASP A 31 0.70 17.33 6.66
CA ASP A 31 1.21 17.28 8.04
C ASP A 31 1.98 15.97 8.31
N VAL A 32 1.52 14.84 7.76
CA VAL A 32 2.23 13.55 7.89
C VAL A 32 3.58 13.58 7.16
N PHE A 33 3.66 14.15 5.96
CA PHE A 33 4.94 14.27 5.26
C PHE A 33 5.94 15.19 5.99
N GLU A 34 5.44 16.25 6.63
CA GLU A 34 6.26 17.14 7.45
C GLU A 34 6.74 16.44 8.73
N ALA A 35 5.87 15.69 9.41
CA ALA A 35 6.21 14.93 10.61
C ALA A 35 7.17 13.75 10.33
N TYR A 36 7.10 13.16 9.14
CA TYR A 36 7.84 11.96 8.76
C TYR A 36 8.57 12.13 7.41
N PRO A 37 9.64 12.95 7.35
CA PRO A 37 10.33 13.27 6.09
C PRO A 37 10.99 12.07 5.40
N GLY A 38 11.21 10.97 6.14
CA GLY A 38 11.85 9.74 5.64
C GLY A 38 10.93 8.73 4.95
N ILE A 39 9.63 9.02 4.77
CA ILE A 39 8.66 8.10 4.13
C ILE A 39 8.97 7.89 2.64
N GLY A 40 9.65 8.84 1.99
CA GLY A 40 9.93 8.79 0.55
C GLY A 40 8.68 9.10 -0.27
N THR A 41 8.58 8.50 -1.46
CA THR A 41 7.49 8.75 -2.43
C THR A 41 6.21 7.97 -2.14
N LEU A 42 6.13 7.26 -1.01
CA LEU A 42 4.95 6.50 -0.62
C LEU A 42 3.88 7.42 -0.04
N LEU A 43 2.66 7.35 -0.56
CA LEU A 43 1.51 8.04 0.03
C LEU A 43 1.05 7.30 1.30
N PRO A 44 1.11 7.93 2.49
CA PRO A 44 0.61 7.32 3.71
C PRO A 44 -0.91 7.16 3.65
N ALA A 45 -1.40 5.94 3.84
CA ALA A 45 -2.83 5.66 3.92
C ALA A 45 -3.37 6.09 5.28
N MET A 46 -3.74 7.38 5.40
CA MET A 46 -4.50 7.92 6.52
C MET A 46 -6.00 7.83 6.22
N GLY A 47 -6.86 7.71 7.23
CA GLY A 47 -8.30 7.62 6.95
C GLY A 47 -9.23 7.35 8.13
N TYR A 48 -8.76 7.59 9.36
CA TYR A 48 -9.55 7.32 10.57
C TYR A 48 -10.72 8.29 10.74
N SER A 49 -10.64 9.49 10.14
CA SER A 49 -11.71 10.48 10.11
C SER A 49 -12.14 10.83 8.69
N ASP A 50 -13.36 11.37 8.56
CA ASP A 50 -13.90 11.84 7.28
C ASP A 50 -13.02 12.93 6.65
N ALA A 51 -12.41 13.79 7.48
CA ALA A 51 -11.45 14.79 7.03
C ALA A 51 -10.21 14.13 6.42
N GLN A 52 -9.59 13.16 7.11
CA GLN A 52 -8.42 12.45 6.59
C GLN A 52 -8.72 11.71 5.27
N ARG A 53 -9.91 11.12 5.14
CA ARG A 53 -10.30 10.44 3.90
C ARG A 53 -10.51 11.41 2.73
N ARG A 54 -11.04 12.61 2.99
CA ARG A 54 -11.15 13.68 2.00
C ARG A 54 -9.78 14.22 1.58
N ASP A 55 -8.88 14.44 2.53
CA ASP A 55 -7.52 14.90 2.24
C ASP A 55 -6.73 13.86 1.43
N LEU A 56 -6.89 12.57 1.77
CA LEU A 56 -6.32 11.47 1.00
C LEU A 56 -6.88 11.44 -0.44
N ALA A 57 -8.20 11.54 -0.60
CA ALA A 57 -8.86 11.57 -1.92
C ALA A 57 -8.38 12.76 -2.76
N ALA A 58 -8.33 13.96 -2.16
CA ALA A 58 -7.87 15.17 -2.85
C ALA A 58 -6.42 15.05 -3.29
N THR A 59 -5.55 14.51 -2.44
CA THR A 59 -4.14 14.26 -2.76
C THR A 59 -4.00 13.27 -3.93
N ILE A 60 -4.72 12.14 -3.87
CA ILE A 60 -4.68 11.13 -4.94
C ILE A 60 -5.19 11.71 -6.25
N ASN A 61 -6.37 12.32 -6.25
CA ASN A 61 -7.04 12.74 -7.47
C ASN A 61 -6.36 13.94 -8.13
N SER A 62 -5.64 14.77 -7.35
CA SER A 62 -4.87 15.90 -7.89
C SER A 62 -3.50 15.50 -8.43
N SER A 63 -2.97 14.33 -8.05
CA SER A 63 -1.66 13.87 -8.51
C SER A 63 -1.59 13.64 -10.02
N ASP A 64 -0.39 13.61 -10.58
CA ASP A 64 -0.13 13.26 -11.98
C ASP A 64 -0.06 11.75 -12.22
N ALA A 65 -0.32 10.91 -11.21
CA ALA A 65 -0.32 9.46 -11.37
C ALA A 65 -1.40 8.98 -12.35
N ASP A 66 -1.01 8.07 -13.25
CA ASP A 66 -1.92 7.41 -14.19
C ASP A 66 -2.81 6.34 -13.52
N ALA A 67 -2.29 5.71 -12.46
CA ALA A 67 -2.98 4.68 -11.70
C ALA A 67 -2.55 4.66 -10.23
N VAL A 68 -3.42 4.12 -9.38
CA VAL A 68 -3.22 4.01 -7.92
C VAL A 68 -3.11 2.55 -7.52
N VAL A 69 -1.99 2.17 -6.91
CA VAL A 69 -1.77 0.85 -6.32
C VAL A 69 -2.11 0.89 -4.84
N ILE A 70 -3.23 0.27 -4.46
CA ILE A 70 -3.70 0.20 -3.08
C ILE A 70 -3.04 -1.03 -2.42
N ALA A 71 -2.07 -0.77 -1.55
CA ALA A 71 -1.34 -1.81 -0.81
C ALA A 71 -1.74 -1.90 0.67
N THR A 72 -2.96 -1.46 0.99
CA THR A 72 -3.56 -1.58 2.32
C THR A 72 -4.38 -2.87 2.45
N PRO A 73 -4.56 -3.43 3.67
CA PRO A 73 -5.43 -4.60 3.87
C PRO A 73 -6.87 -4.36 3.41
N ILE A 74 -7.41 -3.17 3.69
CA ILE A 74 -8.71 -2.75 3.19
C ILE A 74 -8.59 -2.25 1.74
N ASP A 75 -9.68 -2.37 0.99
CA ASP A 75 -9.79 -1.71 -0.30
C ASP A 75 -10.17 -0.24 -0.09
N LEU A 76 -9.22 0.68 -0.31
CA LEU A 76 -9.44 2.12 -0.09
C LEU A 76 -10.58 2.68 -0.94
N ARG A 77 -10.91 2.07 -2.10
CA ARG A 77 -12.04 2.49 -2.94
C ARG A 77 -13.39 2.38 -2.22
N LYS A 78 -13.47 1.63 -1.12
CA LYS A 78 -14.68 1.50 -0.31
C LYS A 78 -14.90 2.66 0.66
N VAL A 79 -13.87 3.45 0.94
CA VAL A 79 -13.88 4.47 2.01
C VAL A 79 -13.32 5.83 1.56
N CYS A 80 -12.65 5.88 0.41
CA CYS A 80 -12.01 7.03 -0.18
C CYS A 80 -12.45 7.15 -1.64
N ASP A 81 -12.85 8.35 -2.05
CA ASP A 81 -13.26 8.64 -3.42
C ASP A 81 -12.03 8.78 -4.33
N ILE A 82 -11.72 7.72 -5.06
CA ILE A 82 -10.56 7.66 -5.95
C ILE A 82 -11.08 7.63 -7.39
N THR A 83 -10.88 8.73 -8.11
CA THR A 83 -11.38 8.88 -9.50
C THR A 83 -10.39 8.36 -10.53
N LYS A 84 -9.13 8.13 -10.13
CA LYS A 84 -8.08 7.55 -10.98
C LYS A 84 -8.22 6.02 -11.06
N PRO A 85 -7.79 5.39 -12.16
CA PRO A 85 -7.69 3.92 -12.24
C PRO A 85 -6.97 3.36 -11.01
N ALA A 86 -7.61 2.44 -10.27
CA ALA A 86 -7.09 1.98 -9.00
C ALA A 86 -7.26 0.46 -8.83
N VAL A 87 -6.19 -0.20 -8.36
CA VAL A 87 -6.15 -1.63 -8.13
C VAL A 87 -5.64 -1.93 -6.72
N ARG A 88 -6.31 -2.85 -6.02
CA ARG A 88 -5.82 -3.37 -4.74
C ARG A 88 -4.90 -4.55 -5.01
N VAL A 89 -3.70 -4.47 -4.46
CA VAL A 89 -2.74 -5.58 -4.45
C VAL A 89 -2.74 -6.23 -3.09
N THR A 90 -2.64 -7.55 -3.08
CA THR A 90 -2.51 -8.37 -1.87
C THR A 90 -1.22 -9.17 -1.96
N TYR A 91 -0.70 -9.54 -0.81
CA TYR A 91 0.42 -10.48 -0.71
C TYR A 91 0.07 -11.52 0.34
N GLU A 92 0.64 -12.70 0.16
CA GLU A 92 0.59 -13.78 1.13
C GLU A 92 2.01 -14.21 1.46
N LEU A 93 2.15 -14.99 2.53
CA LEU A 93 3.41 -15.61 2.87
C LEU A 93 3.75 -16.64 1.79
N GLU A 94 4.98 -16.57 1.29
CA GLU A 94 5.57 -17.57 0.40
C GLU A 94 6.87 -18.06 1.06
N ASP A 95 6.99 -19.36 1.29
CA ASP A 95 8.20 -19.95 1.84
C ASP A 95 9.35 -19.81 0.82
N ALA A 96 10.48 -19.26 1.26
CA ALA A 96 11.64 -19.04 0.39
C ALA A 96 12.51 -20.29 0.16
N GLY A 97 12.12 -21.43 0.74
CA GLY A 97 12.87 -22.69 0.69
C GLY A 97 12.36 -23.72 1.71
N GLU A 98 13.15 -24.78 1.92
CA GLU A 98 12.83 -25.85 2.87
C GLU A 98 13.68 -25.76 4.15
N PRO A 99 13.14 -26.18 5.31
CA PRO A 99 11.78 -26.68 5.51
C PRO A 99 10.74 -25.54 5.50
N THR A 100 9.58 -25.76 4.88
CA THR A 100 8.45 -24.81 4.91
C THR A 100 7.90 -24.59 6.31
N LEU A 101 7.30 -23.42 6.57
CA LEU A 101 6.61 -23.16 7.84
C LEU A 101 5.49 -24.19 8.08
N SER A 102 4.74 -24.55 7.03
CA SER A 102 3.72 -25.59 7.13
C SER A 102 4.34 -26.94 7.52
N GLY A 103 5.45 -27.34 6.89
CA GLY A 103 6.14 -28.59 7.20
C GLY A 103 6.61 -28.66 8.65
N LEU A 104 7.20 -27.57 9.17
CA LEU A 104 7.61 -27.49 10.57
C LEU A 104 6.43 -27.61 11.54
N LEU A 105 5.30 -26.97 11.23
CA LEU A 105 4.10 -27.05 12.06
C LEU A 105 3.49 -28.45 12.03
N THR A 106 3.44 -29.10 10.86
CA THR A 106 2.97 -30.48 10.72
C THR A 106 3.80 -31.45 11.56
N GLU A 107 5.13 -31.36 11.48
CA GLU A 107 6.04 -32.19 12.28
C GLU A 107 5.87 -31.93 13.79
N ARG A 108 5.87 -30.65 14.20
CA ARG A 108 5.86 -30.28 15.63
C ARG A 108 4.55 -30.55 16.33
N LEU A 109 3.44 -30.39 15.62
CA LEU A 109 2.10 -30.52 16.19
C LEU A 109 1.45 -31.87 15.87
N GLY A 110 2.14 -32.76 15.15
CA GLY A 110 1.60 -34.04 14.72
C GLY A 110 0.35 -33.90 13.85
N LEU A 111 0.28 -32.83 13.05
CA LEU A 111 -0.85 -32.61 12.15
C LEU A 111 -0.77 -33.59 10.98
N VAL A 112 -1.92 -34.01 10.47
CA VAL A 112 -1.97 -34.69 9.18
C VAL A 112 -1.81 -33.62 8.11
N ALA A 113 -0.87 -33.82 7.18
CA ALA A 113 -0.71 -32.90 6.06
C ALA A 113 -2.04 -32.77 5.29
N PRO A 114 -2.43 -31.55 4.87
CA PRO A 114 -3.65 -31.33 4.11
C PRO A 114 -3.64 -32.04 2.75
#